data_AF-A0A8J6NZ59-F1
#
_entry.id   AF-A0A8J6NZ59-F1
#
_cell.length_a   1.000
_cell.length_b   1.000
_cell.length_c   1.000
_cell.angle_alpha   90.00
_cell.angle_beta   90.00
_cell.angle_gamma   90.00
#
_symmetry.space_group_name_H-M   'P 1'
#
loop_
_entity.id
_entity.type
_entity.pdbx_description
1 polymer ?
#
loop_
_entity_poly.entity_id
_entity_poly.type
_entity_poly.pdbx_seq_one_letter_code
_entity_poly.pdbx_strand_id
1 'polypeptide(L)' 'MSIRMIAKELYRLLREMEAIEKQIKSAPAEKQEALKDQLRKVKAEKDRVRSILEGRKG' A
#
# COMPACT_ATOMS: atom_id res chain seq x y z
N MET A 1 0.47 8.25 -16.91
CA MET A 1 1.71 8.03 -16.16
C MET A 1 2.63 7.13 -16.95
N SER A 2 3.94 7.39 -16.96
CA SER A 2 4.90 6.45 -17.53
C SER A 2 5.00 5.18 -16.67
N ILE A 3 5.42 4.06 -17.25
CA ILE A 3 5.69 2.80 -16.52
C ILE A 3 6.60 3.07 -15.31
N ARG A 4 7.61 3.94 -15.47
CA ARG A 4 8.51 4.36 -14.40
C ARG A 4 7.80 5.04 -13.23
N MET A 5 6.82 5.91 -13.51
CA MET A 5 6.04 6.56 -12.45
C MET A 5 5.16 5.56 -11.70
N ILE A 6 4.52 4.63 -12.43
CA ILE A 6 3.65 3.62 -11.82
C ILE A 6 4.48 2.68 -10.93
N ALA A 7 5.69 2.29 -11.35
CA ALA A 7 6.60 1.49 -10.54
C ALA A 7 7.06 2.23 -9.26
N LYS A 8 7.34 3.54 -9.35
CA LYS A 8 7.68 4.35 -8.17
C LYS A 8 6.51 4.45 -7.19
N GLU A 9 5.30 4.63 -7.71
CA GLU A 9 4.09 4.69 -6.87
C GLU A 9 3.81 3.35 -6.19
N LEU A 10 3.97 2.24 -6.92
CA LEU A 10 3.85 0.91 -6.34
C LEU A 10 4.87 0.67 -5.22
N TYR A 11 6.11 1.13 -5.41
CA TYR A 11 7.13 1.07 -4.36
C TYR A 11 6.75 1.92 -3.14
N ARG A 12 6.23 3.14 -3.34
CA ARG A 12 5.77 4.00 -2.25
C ARG A 12 4.67 3.32 -1.41
N LEU A 13 3.68 2.72 -2.06
CA LEU A 13 2.58 2.01 -1.41
C LEU A 13 3.06 0.78 -0.63
N LEU A 14 4.03 0.02 -1.16
CA LEU A 14 4.65 -1.09 -0.44
C LEU A 14 5.34 -0.62 0.85
N ARG A 15 6.10 0.48 0.78
CA ARG A 15 6.77 1.07 1.95
C ARG A 15 5.80 1.61 2.99
N GLU A 16 4.70 2.20 2.54
CA GLU A 16 3.62 2.67 3.42
C GLU A 16 2.95 1.49 4.14
N MET A 17 2.67 0.40 3.44
CA MET A 17 2.17 -0.83 4.06
C MET A 17 3.12 -1.38 5.14
N GLU A 18 4.42 -1.48 4.83
CA GLU A 18 5.42 -1.93 5.80
C GLU A 18 5.47 -1.04 7.05
N ALA A 19 5.33 0.28 6.87
CA ALA A 19 5.31 1.23 7.99
C ALA A 19 4.05 1.06 8.86
N ILE A 20 2.88 0.89 8.24
CA ILE A 20 1.62 0.67 8.98
C ILE A 20 1.65 -0.69 9.69
N GLU A 21 2.15 -1.75 9.06
CA GLU A 21 2.29 -3.07 9.69
C GLU A 21 3.22 -3.03 10.91
N LYS A 22 4.31 -2.26 10.84
CA LYS A 22 5.19 -2.03 12.01
C LYS A 22 4.46 -1.27 13.12
N GLN A 23 3.67 -0.26 12.78
CA GLN A 23 2.88 0.49 13.76
C GLN A 23 1.81 -0.37 14.42
N ILE A 24 1.12 -1.25 13.68
CA ILE A 24 0.13 -2.17 14.25
C ILE A 24 0.78 -3.07 15.33
N LYS A 25 1.99 -3.58 15.06
CA LYS A 25 2.70 -4.46 16.00
C LYS A 25 3.06 -3.78 17.32
N SER A 26 3.28 -2.47 17.33
CA SER A 26 3.65 -1.70 18.52
C SER A 26 2.51 -0.89 19.12
N ALA A 27 1.37 -0.79 18.44
CA ALA A 27 0.24 0.03 18.88
C ALA A 27 -0.63 -0.69 19.95
N PRO A 28 -1.18 0.06 20.91
CA PRO A 28 -2.25 -0.42 21.78
C PRO A 28 -3.46 -0.90 20.98
N ALA A 29 -4.19 -1.89 21.50
CA ALA A 29 -5.33 -2.54 20.83
C ALA A 29 -6.37 -1.54 20.29
N GLU A 30 -6.66 -0.48 21.06
CA GLU A 30 -7.59 0.60 20.70
C GLU A 30 -7.21 1.33 19.40
N LYS A 31 -5.90 1.44 19.10
CA LYS A 31 -5.38 2.09 17.89
C LYS A 31 -5.15 1.11 16.74
N GLN A 32 -5.09 -0.20 17.02
CA GLN A 32 -4.83 -1.20 16.01
C GLN A 32 -5.94 -1.28 14.97
N GLU A 33 -7.21 -1.09 15.35
CA GLU A 33 -8.31 -1.18 14.38
C GLU A 33 -8.23 -0.08 13.32
N ALA A 34 -7.99 1.17 13.75
CA ALA A 34 -7.79 2.28 12.83
C ALA A 34 -6.60 2.06 11.89
N LEU A 35 -5.48 1.52 12.40
CA LEU A 35 -4.31 1.19 11.59
C LEU A 35 -4.58 0.03 10.62
N LYS A 36 -5.36 -0.98 11.02
CA LYS A 36 -5.78 -2.09 10.14
C LYS A 36 -6.67 -1.57 9.01
N ASP A 37 -7.57 -0.62 9.29
CA ASP A 37 -8.39 0.01 8.27
C ASP A 37 -7.57 0.84 7.28
N GLN A 38 -6.57 1.57 7.76
CA GLN A 38 -5.61 2.24 6.89
C GLN A 38 -4.85 1.23 6.03
N LEU A 39 -4.35 0.13 6.62
CA LEU A 39 -3.66 -0.93 5.88
C LEU A 39 -4.54 -1.54 4.79
N ARG A 40 -5.83 -1.78 5.05
CA ARG A 40 -6.81 -2.27 4.06
C ARG A 40 -6.92 -1.32 2.87
N LYS A 41 -7.01 -0.01 3.12
CA LYS A 41 -7.10 1.02 2.06
C LYS A 41 -5.83 1.07 1.20
N VAL A 42 -4.65 1.06 1.82
CA VAL A 42 -3.37 1.08 1.10
C VAL A 42 -3.18 -0.20 0.27
N LYS A 43 -3.59 -1.37 0.79
CA LYS A 43 -3.60 -2.63 0.03
C LYS A 43 -4.45 -2.54 -1.23
N ALA A 44 -5.67 -2.01 -1.11
CA ALA A 44 -6.57 -1.84 -2.25
C ALA A 44 -5.98 -0.89 -3.31
N GLU A 45 -5.32 0.20 -2.89
CA GLU A 45 -4.65 1.12 -3.81
C GLU A 45 -3.44 0.45 -4.49
N LYS A 46 -2.62 -0.29 -3.75
CA LYS A 46 -1.50 -1.07 -4.30
C LYS A 46 -2.00 -2.04 -5.38
N ASP A 47 -3.10 -2.73 -5.13
CA ASP A 47 -3.67 -3.67 -6.09
C ASP A 47 -4.14 -2.95 -7.36
N ARG A 48 -4.83 -1.80 -7.24
CA ARG A 48 -5.18 -0.97 -8.40
C ARG A 48 -3.96 -0.55 -9.22
N VAL A 49 -2.93 0.00 -8.57
CA VAL A 49 -1.70 0.46 -9.23
C VAL A 49 -0.97 -0.71 -9.90
N ARG A 50 -0.94 -1.88 -9.27
CA ARG A 50 -0.36 -3.10 -9.84
C ARG A 50 -1.11 -3.53 -11.10
N SER A 51 -2.43 -3.58 -11.07
CA SER A 51 -3.23 -3.93 -12.25
C SER A 51 -3.00 -2.96 -13.42
N ILE A 52 -2.86 -1.66 -13.15
CA ILE A 52 -2.52 -0.66 -14.19
C ILE A 52 -1.12 -0.92 -14.77
N LEU A 53 -0.14 -1.28 -13.93
CA LEU A 53 1.21 -1.61 -14.38
C LEU A 53 1.22 -2.85 -15.28
N GLU A 54 0.51 -3.90 -14.86
CA GLU A 54 0.40 -5.16 -15.60
C GLU A 54 -0.30 -4.95 -16.94
N GLY A 55 -1.40 -4.19 -16.98
CA GLY A 55 -2.09 -3.85 -18.22
C GLY A 55 -1.31 -2.97 -19.20
N ARG A 56 -0.18 -2.37 -18.76
CA ARG A 56 0.74 -1.59 -19.63
C ARG A 56 2.00 -2.35 -20.04
N LYS A 57 2.25 -3.53 -19.45
CA LYS A 57 3.34 -4.42 -19.85
C LYS A 57 2.94 -5.30 -21.03
N GLY A 58 1.63 -5.48 -21.26
CA GLY A 58 1.06 -6.15 -22.42
C GLY A 58 1.03 -5.29 -23.68
#